data_AF-A0A1I0W512-F1
#
_entry.id   AF-A0A1I0W512-F1
#
_cell.length_a   1.000
_cell.length_b   1.000
_cell.length_c   1.000
_cell.angle_alpha   90.00
_cell.angle_beta   90.00
_cell.angle_gamma   90.00
#
_symmetry.space_group_name_H-M   'P 1'
#
loop_
_entity.id
_entity.type
_entity.pdbx_description
1 polymer ?
#
loop_
_entity_poly.entity_id
_entity_poly.type
_entity_poly.pdbx_seq_one_letter_code
_entity_poly.pdbx_strand_id
1 'polypeptide(L)'
;MIGYYKNKLLLYFIRFWTRYEWVITMKATELETKRFDKALDEILDLFNNLEEDKPVIQFDADVLENIERAKIKYGSDMVDEKINTVVHEMLSWLDLEDVKIDEEEDGKVEEDDGEE
;
A
#
# COMPACT_ATOMS: atom_id res chain seq x y z
N MET A 1 -60.86 27.27 18.55
CA MET A 1 -60.29 26.32 17.55
C MET A 1 -58.91 26.73 16.97
N ILE A 2 -58.24 27.80 17.46
CA ILE A 2 -57.00 28.33 16.86
C ILE A 2 -55.71 27.83 17.54
N GLY A 3 -55.77 27.39 18.81
CA GLY A 3 -54.59 26.93 19.56
C GLY A 3 -54.02 25.57 19.12
N TYR A 4 -54.85 24.67 18.58
CA TYR A 4 -54.42 23.32 18.18
C TYR A 4 -53.49 23.32 16.95
N TYR A 5 -53.68 24.27 16.03
CA TYR A 5 -52.86 24.36 14.82
C TYR A 5 -51.45 24.90 15.10
N LYS A 6 -51.30 25.80 16.08
CA LYS A 6 -50.00 26.34 16.50
C LYS A 6 -49.07 25.25 17.08
N ASN A 7 -49.59 24.37 17.93
CA ASN A 7 -48.78 23.27 18.50
C ASN A 7 -48.43 22.21 17.46
N LYS A 8 -49.32 21.94 16.49
CA LYS A 8 -49.04 20.97 15.42
C LYS A 8 -47.96 21.48 14.46
N LEU A 9 -47.92 22.79 14.19
CA LEU A 9 -46.86 23.42 13.40
C LEU A 9 -45.51 23.39 14.13
N LEU A 10 -45.52 23.66 15.44
CA LEU A 10 -44.30 23.62 16.26
C LEU A 10 -43.70 22.21 16.32
N LEU A 11 -44.55 21.18 16.48
CA LEU A 11 -44.12 19.78 16.46
C LEU A 11 -43.55 19.39 15.09
N TYR A 12 -44.14 19.87 14.01
CA TYR A 12 -43.67 19.62 12.65
C TYR A 12 -42.30 20.28 12.42
N PHE A 13 -42.11 21.51 12.91
CA PHE A 13 -40.83 22.21 12.85
C PHE A 13 -39.74 21.51 13.66
N ILE A 14 -40.04 21.06 14.89
CA ILE A 14 -39.07 20.32 15.71
C ILE A 14 -38.68 19.01 15.02
N ARG A 15 -39.65 18.26 14.50
CA ARG A 15 -39.41 16.97 13.82
C ARG A 15 -38.72 17.11 12.47
N PHE A 16 -38.93 18.24 11.80
CA PHE A 16 -38.21 18.60 10.58
C PHE A 16 -36.78 18.98 10.92
N TRP A 17 -36.58 19.86 11.90
CA TRP A 17 -35.26 20.33 12.29
C TRP A 17 -34.36 19.18 12.78
N THR A 18 -34.85 18.30 13.66
CA THR A 18 -34.06 17.14 14.11
C THR A 18 -33.67 16.19 12.98
N ARG A 19 -34.52 16.01 11.98
CA ARG A 19 -34.21 15.19 10.80
C ARG A 19 -33.16 15.82 9.90
N TYR A 20 -33.17 17.15 9.75
CA TYR A 20 -32.16 17.87 8.97
C TYR A 20 -30.81 17.90 9.69
N GLU A 21 -30.81 18.09 11.00
CA GLU A 21 -29.58 18.11 11.80
C GLU A 21 -28.85 16.77 11.73
N TRP A 22 -29.59 15.65 11.80
CA TRP A 22 -29.03 14.30 11.67
C TRP A 22 -28.42 14.02 10.28
N VAL A 23 -29.04 14.53 9.22
CA VAL A 23 -28.51 14.44 7.84
C VAL A 23 -27.23 15.27 7.68
N ILE A 24 -27.14 16.43 8.34
CA ILE A 24 -25.94 17.28 8.30
C ILE A 24 -24.80 16.63 9.07
N THR A 25 -25.06 16.05 10.25
CA THR A 25 -24.05 15.33 11.02
C THR A 25 -23.52 14.11 10.27
N MET A 26 -24.39 13.32 9.63
CA MET A 26 -23.94 12.18 8.81
C MET A 26 -23.09 12.60 7.60
N LYS A 27 -23.47 13.70 6.92
CA LYS A 27 -22.70 14.20 5.78
C LYS A 27 -21.35 14.79 6.18
N ALA A 28 -21.26 15.39 7.37
CA ALA A 28 -20.00 15.88 7.92
C ALA A 28 -19.06 14.72 8.28
N THR A 29 -19.58 13.67 8.94
CA THR A 29 -18.80 12.48 9.26
C THR A 29 -18.32 11.74 8.02
N GLU A 30 -19.17 11.59 6.98
CA GLU A 30 -18.76 10.97 5.72
C GLU A 30 -17.64 11.73 4.99
N LEU A 31 -17.62 13.07 5.09
CA LEU A 31 -16.61 13.90 4.44
C LEU A 31 -15.28 13.85 5.20
N GLU A 32 -15.32 13.74 6.52
CA GLU A 32 -14.13 13.56 7.35
C GLU A 32 -13.56 12.16 7.19
N THR A 33 -14.38 11.11 7.19
CA THR A 33 -13.95 9.73 6.91
C THR A 33 -13.28 9.62 5.55
N LYS A 34 -13.87 10.19 4.49
CA LYS A 34 -13.24 10.20 3.14
C LYS A 34 -11.89 10.92 3.09
N ARG A 35 -11.68 11.94 3.92
CA ARG A 35 -10.39 12.63 4.01
C ARG A 35 -9.37 11.78 4.77
N PHE A 36 -9.82 11.04 5.77
CA PHE A 36 -8.99 10.12 6.53
C PHE A 36 -8.58 8.90 5.69
N ASP A 37 -9.53 8.29 4.96
CA ASP A 37 -9.26 7.18 4.04
C ASP A 37 -8.22 7.59 2.98
N LYS A 38 -8.39 8.78 2.39
CA LYS A 38 -7.43 9.30 1.42
C LYS A 38 -6.04 9.55 2.01
N ALA A 39 -5.97 10.03 3.25
CA ALA A 39 -4.70 10.25 3.93
C ALA A 39 -4.01 8.92 4.29
N LEU A 40 -4.79 7.88 4.61
CA LEU A 40 -4.27 6.53 4.82
C LEU A 40 -3.68 5.94 3.54
N ASP A 41 -4.40 6.04 2.41
CA ASP A 41 -3.88 5.58 1.11
C ASP A 41 -2.56 6.27 0.78
N GLU A 42 -2.46 7.59 1.01
CA GLU A 42 -1.24 8.37 0.75
C GLU A 42 -0.09 7.98 1.70
N ILE A 43 -0.38 7.64 2.96
CA ILE A 43 0.62 7.11 3.91
C ILE A 43 1.08 5.72 3.49
N LEU A 44 0.19 4.88 2.98
CA LEU A 44 0.47 3.52 2.55
C LEU A 44 1.32 3.52 1.27
N ASP A 45 1.01 4.40 0.33
CA ASP A 45 1.86 4.68 -0.84
C ASP A 45 3.23 5.23 -0.41
N LEU A 46 3.29 6.15 0.54
CA LEU A 46 4.57 6.64 1.08
C LEU A 46 5.37 5.52 1.74
N PHE A 47 4.72 4.61 2.46
CA PHE A 47 5.38 3.45 3.09
C PHE A 47 5.95 2.49 2.04
N ASN A 48 5.18 2.15 1.02
CA ASN A 48 5.65 1.35 -0.11
C ASN A 48 6.80 2.02 -0.87
N ASN A 49 6.81 3.36 -0.95
CA ASN A 49 7.90 4.12 -1.58
C ASN A 49 9.10 4.35 -0.64
N LEU A 50 8.91 4.23 0.68
CA LEU A 50 9.96 4.35 1.69
C LEU A 50 10.79 3.06 1.78
N GLU A 51 10.18 1.92 1.44
CA GLU A 51 10.93 0.70 1.15
C GLU A 51 11.55 0.82 -0.25
N GLU A 52 12.77 1.33 -0.30
CA GLU A 52 13.55 1.33 -1.54
C GLU A 52 13.73 -0.13 -2.00
N ASP A 53 13.16 -0.49 -3.15
CA ASP A 53 13.47 -1.71 -3.91
C ASP A 53 14.98 -1.71 -4.22
N LYS A 54 15.79 -2.15 -3.26
CA LYS A 54 17.23 -2.27 -3.42
C LYS A 54 17.46 -3.50 -4.27
N PRO A 55 17.91 -3.35 -5.54
CA PRO A 55 18.17 -4.51 -6.36
C PRO A 55 19.27 -5.35 -5.71
N VAL A 56 19.07 -6.67 -5.67
CA VAL A 56 20.03 -7.63 -5.09
C VAL A 56 21.43 -7.44 -5.70
N ILE A 57 21.50 -7.04 -6.97
CA ILE A 57 22.74 -6.67 -7.66
C ILE A 57 22.53 -5.35 -8.41
N GLN A 58 23.35 -4.34 -8.12
CA GLN A 58 23.42 -3.10 -8.89
C GLN A 58 24.42 -3.27 -10.05
N PHE A 59 23.92 -3.31 -11.28
CA PHE A 59 24.75 -3.27 -12.48
C PHE A 59 24.91 -1.83 -12.97
N ASP A 60 26.07 -1.53 -13.55
CA ASP A 60 26.25 -0.28 -14.27
C ASP A 60 25.29 -0.19 -15.48
N ALA A 61 24.92 1.03 -15.87
CA ALA A 61 23.92 1.27 -16.90
C ALA A 61 24.31 0.68 -18.27
N ASP A 62 25.61 0.65 -18.58
CA ASP A 62 26.16 0.07 -19.81
C ASP A 62 26.07 -1.48 -19.80
N VAL A 63 26.30 -2.10 -18.64
CA VAL A 63 26.14 -3.54 -18.44
C VAL A 63 24.67 -3.92 -18.61
N LEU A 64 23.75 -3.15 -18.04
CA LEU A 64 22.31 -3.38 -18.19
C LEU A 64 21.87 -3.35 -19.67
N GLU A 65 22.30 -2.33 -20.41
CA GLU A 65 22.01 -2.18 -21.85
C GLU A 65 22.58 -3.36 -22.67
N ASN A 66 23.74 -3.88 -22.28
CA ASN A 66 24.35 -5.04 -22.91
C ASN A 66 23.58 -6.33 -22.60
N ILE A 67 23.08 -6.49 -21.37
CA ILE A 67 22.25 -7.63 -20.97
C ILE A 67 20.95 -7.62 -21.78
N GLU A 68 20.27 -6.48 -21.90
CA GLU A 68 19.06 -6.35 -22.71
C GLU A 68 19.30 -6.73 -24.17
N ARG A 69 20.39 -6.22 -24.78
CA ARG A 69 20.78 -6.59 -26.14
C ARG A 69 21.10 -8.08 -26.29
N ALA A 70 21.76 -8.66 -25.29
CA ALA A 70 22.07 -10.09 -25.28
C ALA A 70 20.80 -10.93 -25.19
N LYS A 71 19.84 -10.55 -24.33
CA LYS A 71 18.55 -11.24 -24.19
C LYS A 71 17.74 -11.21 -25.48
N ILE A 72 17.72 -10.07 -26.17
CA ILE A 72 17.04 -9.95 -27.48
C ILE A 72 17.69 -10.88 -28.54
N LYS A 73 19.02 -11.01 -28.52
CA LYS A 73 19.77 -11.74 -29.55
C LYS A 73 19.86 -13.25 -29.31
N TYR A 74 19.99 -13.67 -28.06
CA TYR A 74 20.30 -15.06 -27.68
C TYR A 74 19.19 -15.72 -26.85
N GLY A 75 18.17 -14.96 -26.42
CA GLY A 75 17.12 -15.41 -25.53
C GLY A 75 17.44 -15.13 -24.07
N SER A 76 16.40 -14.93 -23.24
CA SER A 76 16.59 -14.64 -21.80
C SER A 76 17.27 -15.81 -21.10
N ASP A 77 16.76 -17.03 -21.29
CA ASP A 77 17.20 -18.23 -20.57
C ASP A 77 18.71 -18.48 -20.69
N MET A 78 19.26 -18.37 -21.91
CA MET A 78 20.70 -18.57 -22.14
C MET A 78 21.55 -17.50 -21.46
N VAL A 79 21.10 -16.25 -21.50
CA VAL A 79 21.83 -15.12 -20.92
C VAL A 79 21.79 -15.19 -19.39
N ASP A 80 20.63 -15.53 -18.83
CA ASP A 80 20.42 -15.68 -17.40
C ASP A 80 21.28 -16.83 -16.84
N GLU A 81 21.30 -17.99 -17.50
CA GLU A 81 22.17 -19.12 -17.14
C GLU A 81 23.65 -18.73 -17.13
N LYS A 82 24.08 -17.98 -18.15
CA LYS A 82 25.48 -17.56 -18.29
C LYS A 82 25.90 -16.55 -17.24
N ILE A 83 25.05 -15.55 -16.95
CA ILE A 83 25.29 -14.57 -15.90
C ILE A 83 25.36 -15.28 -14.54
N ASN A 84 24.40 -16.16 -14.24
CA ASN A 84 24.39 -16.92 -12.99
C ASN A 84 25.66 -17.78 -12.83
N THR A 85 26.13 -18.42 -13.90
CA THR A 85 27.36 -19.21 -13.85
C THR A 85 28.57 -18.34 -13.50
N VAL A 86 28.72 -17.20 -14.16
CA VAL A 86 29.84 -16.27 -13.91
C VAL A 86 29.77 -15.69 -12.50
N VAL A 87 28.58 -15.25 -12.07
CA VAL A 87 28.37 -14.70 -10.72
C VAL A 87 28.67 -15.78 -9.67
N HIS A 88 28.19 -17.01 -9.86
CA HIS A 88 28.49 -18.12 -8.96
C HIS A 88 30.00 -18.41 -8.87
N GLU A 89 30.71 -18.42 -10.01
CA GLU A 89 32.17 -18.58 -10.01
C GLU A 89 32.86 -17.48 -9.22
N MET A 90 32.46 -16.21 -9.40
CA MET A 90 33.05 -15.09 -8.65
C MET A 90 32.74 -15.16 -7.15
N LEU A 91 31.49 -15.51 -6.80
CA LEU A 91 31.07 -15.65 -5.40
C LEU A 91 31.73 -16.84 -4.71
N SER A 92 32.06 -17.91 -5.45
CA SER A 92 32.75 -19.09 -4.89
C SER A 92 34.16 -18.81 -4.37
N TRP A 93 34.73 -17.67 -4.76
CA TRP A 93 36.04 -17.22 -4.28
C TRP A 93 35.94 -16.39 -3.00
N LEU A 94 34.73 -15.98 -2.61
CA LEU A 94 34.49 -15.26 -1.38
C LEU A 94 34.22 -16.25 -0.25
N ASP A 95 34.81 -16.01 0.92
CA ASP A 95 34.49 -16.75 2.13
C ASP A 95 33.21 -16.14 2.72
N LEU A 96 32.08 -16.85 2.52
CA LEU A 96 30.74 -16.41 2.90
C LEU A 96 30.10 -17.35 3.94
N GLU A 97 30.84 -18.35 4.44
CA GLU A 97 30.33 -19.38 5.34
C GLU A 97 30.02 -18.86 6.75
N ASP A 98 30.58 -17.70 7.11
CA ASP A 98 30.47 -17.07 8.42
C ASP A 98 29.32 -16.05 8.53
N VAL A 99 28.69 -15.68 7.41
CA VAL A 99 27.58 -14.73 7.36
C VAL A 99 26.24 -15.47 7.37
N LYS A 100 25.46 -15.30 8.43
CA LYS A 100 24.07 -15.77 8.48
C LYS A 100 23.17 -14.74 7.82
N ILE A 101 22.38 -15.17 6.86
CA ILE A 101 21.26 -14.38 6.34
C ILE A 101 20.14 -14.61 7.36
N ASP A 102 19.85 -13.60 8.18
CA ASP A 102 18.70 -13.63 9.07
C ASP A 102 17.44 -13.60 8.20
N GLU A 103 16.76 -14.75 8.07
CA GLU A 103 15.43 -14.85 7.48
C GLU A 103 14.43 -14.18 8.44
N GLU A 104 14.34 -12.85 8.40
CA GLU A 104 13.37 -12.08 9.19
C GLU A 104 12.20 -11.57 8.33
N GLU A 105 11.02 -12.09 8.72
CA GLU A 105 9.72 -11.42 8.71
C GLU A 105 8.92 -11.37 7.39
N ASP A 106 8.46 -12.54 6.93
CA ASP A 106 7.19 -12.62 6.20
C ASP A 106 6.06 -12.34 7.21
N GLY A 107 5.52 -11.11 7.17
CA GLY A 107 4.56 -10.57 8.09
C GLY A 107 3.30 -11.43 8.20
N LYS A 108 3.16 -12.14 9.33
CA LYS A 108 1.85 -12.61 9.78
C LYS A 108 0.99 -11.41 10.13
N VAL A 109 0.10 -11.05 9.22
CA VAL A 109 -1.08 -10.25 9.56
C VAL A 109 -1.97 -11.17 10.41
N GLU A 110 -1.96 -10.96 11.73
CA GLU A 110 -3.01 -11.49 12.60
C GLU A 110 -4.30 -10.74 12.25
N GLU A 111 -5.26 -11.44 11.63
CA GLU A 111 -6.66 -11.00 11.58
C GLU A 111 -7.20 -11.01 13.02
N ASP A 112 -7.22 -9.83 13.65
CA ASP A 112 -8.00 -9.59 14.85
C ASP A 112 -9.47 -9.39 14.46
N ASP A 113 -10.21 -10.50 14.48
CA ASP A 113 -11.67 -10.53 14.44
C ASP A 113 -12.22 -9.92 15.74
N GLY A 114 -12.28 -8.59 15.78
CA GLY A 114 -12.94 -7.83 16.84
C GLY A 114 -14.46 -7.93 16.75
N GLU A 115 -15.04 -9.03 17.27
CA GLU A 115 -16.39 -9.02 17.83
C GLU A 115 -16.36 -8.29 19.19
N GLU A 116 -17.03 -7.13 19.28
CA GLU A 116 -17.95 -6.74 20.38
C GLU A 116 -18.65 -5.40 20.11
#